data_AF-A0A925TWK6-F1
#
_entry.id   AF-A0A925TWK6-F1
#
_cell.length_a   1.000
_cell.length_b   1.000
_cell.length_c   1.000
_cell.angle_alpha   90.00
_cell.angle_beta   90.00
_cell.angle_gamma   90.00
#
_symmetry.space_group_name_H-M   'P 1'
#
loop_
_entity.id
_entity.type
_entity.pdbx_description
1 polymer ?
#
loop_
_entity_poly.entity_id
_entity_poly.type
_entity_poly.pdbx_seq_one_letter_code
_entity_poly.pdbx_strand_id
1 'polypeptide(L)'
;GHEYTHGIVYYAHIDPLYSFGQAAALNESFADIFGEMVEGWVEGSIDWIHGGDKTAGGFRDMSDPNNSSTEKPDTYFGDYWDEDGEEHQNSTVQTFMFYLLSEGGSGTNDHGIQYNVEGIGNEVAEEIGWHAMMNYLNNDDGYVTARNAWIQSAIDLYGSCSQEVISVGHAWQAVGVTEYTIFDNTSFCGTYSTTGYADATYGIENANLSFGDFSSNCATTINSPAVVTLESGFYVQLNPGFEAKSGSTFVAWIDECEISDYDSGDLKYAETNNDEVTITNEIISAINLYPVPADQSVSVSFELSEQSTISISVMDISGREIKMWKQNQLAEKGNNTFEFSTVDFISGVYICVIKINGEIHINKFIVQH
;
A
#
# COMPACT_ATOMS: atom_id res chain seq x y z
N GLY A 1 4.09 0.56 -25.98
CA GLY A 1 3.84 1.92 -25.42
C GLY A 1 5.11 2.71 -25.09
N HIS A 2 6.25 2.08 -24.84
CA HIS A 2 7.48 2.68 -24.29
C HIS A 2 7.83 4.11 -24.75
N GLU A 3 8.11 4.32 -26.04
CA GLU A 3 8.51 5.64 -26.55
C GLU A 3 7.45 6.74 -26.35
N TYR A 4 6.17 6.36 -26.31
CA TYR A 4 5.09 7.30 -26.03
C TYR A 4 5.03 7.65 -24.54
N THR A 5 5.30 6.67 -23.67
CA THR A 5 5.36 6.86 -22.23
C THR A 5 6.45 7.83 -21.83
N HIS A 6 7.61 7.85 -22.48
CA HIS A 6 8.63 8.90 -22.28
C HIS A 6 8.08 10.32 -22.38
N GLY A 7 7.16 10.54 -23.34
CA GLY A 7 6.46 11.81 -23.49
C GLY A 7 5.52 12.14 -22.32
N ILE A 8 4.95 11.14 -21.65
CA ILE A 8 4.08 11.30 -20.46
C ILE A 8 4.93 11.52 -19.21
N VAL A 9 5.98 10.73 -19.03
CA VAL A 9 6.92 10.80 -17.91
C VAL A 9 7.56 12.19 -17.82
N TYR A 10 7.82 12.82 -18.97
CA TYR A 10 8.20 14.23 -19.05
C TYR A 10 7.17 15.18 -18.39
N TYR A 11 5.87 14.96 -18.59
CA TYR A 11 4.81 15.75 -17.94
C TYR A 11 4.65 15.40 -16.44
N ALA A 12 5.08 14.21 -16.04
CA ALA A 12 5.11 13.73 -14.66
C ALA A 12 6.36 14.21 -13.88
N HIS A 13 7.07 15.22 -14.39
CA HIS A 13 8.25 15.83 -13.75
C HIS A 13 9.52 14.97 -13.70
N ILE A 14 9.58 13.86 -14.45
CA ILE A 14 10.80 13.08 -14.72
C ILE A 14 11.21 13.34 -16.18
N ASP A 15 11.87 14.46 -16.42
CA ASP A 15 12.48 14.83 -17.69
C ASP A 15 13.73 13.97 -18.01
N PRO A 16 13.68 13.14 -19.08
CA PRO A 16 14.81 12.30 -19.48
C PRO A 16 16.07 13.09 -19.86
N LEU A 17 15.97 14.42 -20.10
CA LEU A 17 17.12 15.28 -20.39
C LEU A 17 17.87 15.75 -19.13
N TYR A 18 17.27 15.61 -17.95
CA TYR A 18 17.84 16.07 -16.68
C TYR A 18 17.93 14.98 -15.61
N SER A 19 17.29 13.82 -15.82
CA SER A 19 17.44 12.65 -14.97
C SER A 19 18.78 11.94 -15.25
N PHE A 20 19.50 11.53 -14.21
CA PHE A 20 20.72 10.72 -14.30
C PHE A 20 20.70 9.61 -13.25
N GLY A 21 21.45 8.53 -13.50
CA GLY A 21 21.55 7.41 -12.56
C GLY A 21 20.18 6.82 -12.25
N GLN A 22 19.79 6.81 -10.97
CA GLN A 22 18.55 6.18 -10.53
C GLN A 22 17.30 6.84 -11.10
N ALA A 23 17.25 8.17 -11.20
CA ALA A 23 16.10 8.85 -11.77
C ALA A 23 15.91 8.51 -13.26
N ALA A 24 17.00 8.34 -14.00
CA ALA A 24 16.95 7.92 -15.41
C ALA A 24 16.50 6.46 -15.53
N ALA A 25 16.97 5.59 -14.64
CA ALA A 25 16.50 4.21 -14.56
C ALA A 25 15.01 4.10 -14.23
N LEU A 26 14.49 4.97 -13.33
CA LEU A 26 13.05 5.06 -13.04
C LEU A 26 12.25 5.56 -14.26
N ASN A 27 12.82 6.48 -15.05
CA ASN A 27 12.18 6.93 -16.29
C ASN A 27 12.01 5.76 -17.27
N GLU A 28 13.11 5.06 -17.57
CA GLU A 28 13.12 3.89 -18.43
C GLU A 28 12.19 2.77 -17.93
N SER A 29 12.15 2.51 -16.62
CA SER A 29 11.29 1.46 -16.05
C SER A 29 9.80 1.80 -16.19
N PHE A 30 9.37 3.04 -15.96
CA PHE A 30 7.99 3.45 -16.20
C PHE A 30 7.64 3.35 -17.69
N ALA A 31 8.56 3.70 -18.57
CA ALA A 31 8.38 3.53 -20.01
C ALA A 31 8.17 2.06 -20.39
N ASP A 32 8.94 1.14 -19.81
CA ASP A 32 8.73 -0.30 -19.97
C ASP A 32 7.40 -0.77 -19.42
N ILE A 33 7.08 -0.44 -18.16
CA ILE A 33 5.86 -0.86 -17.47
C ILE A 33 4.61 -0.49 -18.28
N PHE A 34 4.41 0.80 -18.57
CA PHE A 34 3.23 1.21 -19.35
C PHE A 34 3.37 0.82 -20.83
N GLY A 35 4.61 0.58 -21.28
CA GLY A 35 4.89 -0.01 -22.57
C GLY A 35 4.22 -1.37 -22.73
N GLU A 36 4.42 -2.22 -21.73
CA GLU A 36 3.92 -3.58 -21.59
C GLU A 36 2.42 -3.60 -21.30
N MET A 37 1.91 -2.72 -20.43
CA MET A 37 0.46 -2.63 -20.18
C MET A 37 -0.33 -2.27 -21.46
N VAL A 38 0.21 -1.37 -22.29
CA VAL A 38 -0.37 -1.05 -23.60
C VAL A 38 -0.33 -2.25 -24.54
N GLU A 39 0.75 -3.02 -24.54
CA GLU A 39 0.85 -4.24 -25.34
C GLU A 39 -0.21 -5.26 -24.90
N GLY A 40 -0.29 -5.54 -23.59
CA GLY A 40 -1.32 -6.37 -22.99
C GLY A 40 -2.74 -5.96 -23.34
N TRP A 41 -3.03 -4.66 -23.34
CA TRP A 41 -4.35 -4.14 -23.71
C TRP A 41 -4.68 -4.36 -25.20
N VAL A 42 -3.70 -4.23 -26.09
CA VAL A 42 -3.90 -4.42 -27.54
C VAL A 42 -3.96 -5.89 -27.92
N GLU A 43 -3.09 -6.72 -27.36
CA GLU A 43 -2.91 -8.12 -27.75
C GLU A 43 -3.77 -9.08 -26.94
N GLY A 44 -4.21 -8.67 -25.74
CA GLY A 44 -5.02 -9.47 -24.81
C GLY A 44 -4.19 -10.41 -23.92
N SER A 45 -2.86 -10.35 -23.99
CA SER A 45 -1.91 -11.06 -23.13
C SER A 45 -0.64 -10.24 -22.97
N ILE A 46 0.01 -10.39 -21.82
CA ILE A 46 1.31 -9.78 -21.48
C ILE A 46 2.34 -10.91 -21.49
N ASP A 47 3.48 -10.70 -22.15
CA ASP A 47 4.56 -11.69 -22.17
C ASP A 47 5.75 -11.30 -21.27
N TRP A 48 5.75 -10.06 -20.76
CA TRP A 48 6.78 -9.50 -19.88
C TRP A 48 8.14 -9.34 -20.54
N ILE A 49 8.20 -9.36 -21.89
CA ILE A 49 9.42 -9.25 -22.67
C ILE A 49 9.42 -7.94 -23.46
N HIS A 50 10.22 -6.98 -23.00
CA HIS A 50 10.38 -5.74 -23.74
C HIS A 50 11.05 -5.99 -25.10
N GLY A 51 10.33 -5.70 -26.18
CA GLY A 51 10.85 -5.74 -27.55
C GLY A 51 11.01 -7.14 -28.15
N GLY A 52 10.29 -8.14 -27.63
CA GLY A 52 10.30 -9.52 -28.15
C GLY A 52 10.02 -9.64 -29.66
N ASP A 53 9.21 -8.72 -30.20
CA ASP A 53 8.87 -8.62 -31.62
C ASP A 53 9.96 -7.98 -32.51
N LYS A 54 10.97 -7.35 -31.90
CA LYS A 54 12.06 -6.67 -32.63
C LYS A 54 13.31 -7.54 -32.71
N THR A 55 13.59 -8.29 -31.65
CA THR A 55 14.78 -9.11 -31.53
C THR A 55 14.41 -10.42 -30.84
N ALA A 56 14.96 -11.54 -31.32
CA ALA A 56 14.72 -12.84 -30.69
C ALA A 56 15.20 -12.81 -29.23
N GLY A 57 14.25 -12.99 -28.30
CA GLY A 57 14.51 -12.95 -26.85
C GLY A 57 14.32 -11.58 -26.19
N GLY A 58 13.93 -10.54 -26.93
CA GLY A 58 13.73 -9.19 -26.40
C GLY A 58 15.02 -8.49 -26.00
N PHE A 59 14.88 -7.28 -25.46
CA PHE A 59 16.00 -6.50 -24.89
C PHE A 59 16.08 -6.62 -23.36
N ARG A 60 14.92 -6.77 -22.70
CA ARG A 60 14.77 -6.90 -21.25
C ARG A 60 13.63 -7.86 -20.96
N ASP A 61 13.78 -8.64 -19.91
CA ASP A 61 12.75 -9.54 -19.39
C ASP A 61 12.35 -9.03 -18.01
N MET A 62 11.11 -8.57 -17.88
CA MET A 62 10.59 -8.02 -16.64
C MET A 62 10.26 -9.11 -15.62
N SER A 63 10.12 -10.37 -16.05
CA SER A 63 9.80 -11.51 -15.19
C SER A 63 11.03 -12.26 -14.69
N ASP A 64 12.15 -12.16 -15.42
CA ASP A 64 13.45 -12.74 -15.08
C ASP A 64 14.60 -11.85 -15.63
N PRO A 65 14.89 -10.68 -15.03
CA PRO A 65 15.94 -9.78 -15.51
C PRO A 65 17.32 -10.44 -15.59
N ASN A 66 17.60 -11.30 -14.62
CA ASN A 66 18.84 -12.05 -14.46
C ASN A 66 19.04 -13.12 -15.55
N ASN A 67 18.05 -13.35 -16.43
CA ASN A 67 18.17 -14.39 -17.44
C ASN A 67 19.44 -14.20 -18.30
N SER A 68 19.98 -15.32 -18.79
CA SER A 68 21.27 -15.34 -19.51
C SER A 68 21.27 -14.61 -20.86
N SER A 69 20.11 -14.16 -21.35
CA SER A 69 19.98 -13.47 -22.63
C SER A 69 20.06 -11.95 -22.46
N THR A 70 19.71 -11.42 -21.29
CA THR A 70 19.66 -9.98 -21.01
C THR A 70 20.62 -9.54 -19.91
N GLU A 71 20.91 -10.40 -18.91
CA GLU A 71 21.82 -10.18 -17.77
C GLU A 71 21.62 -8.79 -17.14
N LYS A 72 20.46 -8.60 -16.50
CA LYS A 72 20.00 -7.34 -15.90
C LYS A 72 19.71 -7.51 -14.41
N PRO A 73 19.88 -6.46 -13.57
CA PRO A 73 19.64 -6.54 -12.14
C PRO A 73 18.15 -6.68 -11.82
N ASP A 74 17.81 -7.63 -10.95
CA ASP A 74 16.49 -7.75 -10.35
C ASP A 74 16.44 -7.20 -8.91
N THR A 75 17.62 -6.97 -8.33
CA THR A 75 17.82 -6.49 -6.95
C THR A 75 18.65 -5.20 -6.95
N TYR A 76 18.21 -4.20 -6.20
CA TYR A 76 18.89 -2.92 -6.01
C TYR A 76 20.27 -3.11 -5.38
N PHE A 77 21.35 -2.68 -6.06
CA PHE A 77 22.75 -2.97 -5.70
C PHE A 77 23.09 -4.47 -5.60
N GLY A 78 22.33 -5.33 -6.27
CA GLY A 78 22.58 -6.76 -6.36
C GLY A 78 23.48 -7.15 -7.52
N ASP A 79 23.33 -8.40 -7.97
CA ASP A 79 24.02 -8.93 -9.13
C ASP A 79 23.60 -8.16 -10.40
N TYR A 80 24.53 -8.00 -11.33
CA TYR A 80 24.35 -7.27 -12.61
C TYR A 80 24.01 -5.77 -12.48
N TRP A 81 24.04 -5.20 -11.28
CA TRP A 81 23.89 -3.76 -11.06
C TRP A 81 25.01 -2.98 -11.75
N ASP A 82 24.65 -1.90 -12.45
CA ASP A 82 25.64 -1.00 -13.05
C ASP A 82 25.92 0.21 -12.15
N GLU A 83 27.15 0.27 -11.65
CA GLU A 83 27.68 1.35 -10.82
C GLU A 83 27.89 2.66 -11.59
N ASP A 84 28.04 2.58 -12.92
CA ASP A 84 28.09 3.77 -13.78
C ASP A 84 26.68 4.38 -14.00
N GLY A 85 25.63 3.67 -13.57
CA GLY A 85 24.26 4.16 -13.50
C GLY A 85 23.52 4.15 -14.83
N GLU A 86 23.84 3.23 -15.75
CA GLU A 86 23.15 3.11 -17.04
C GLU A 86 21.66 2.77 -16.83
N GLU A 87 20.82 3.57 -17.48
CA GLU A 87 19.39 3.61 -17.24
C GLU A 87 18.66 2.34 -17.68
N HIS A 88 18.98 1.77 -18.85
CA HIS A 88 18.33 0.57 -19.39
C HIS A 88 18.77 -0.71 -18.65
N GLN A 89 19.93 -0.67 -17.98
CA GLN A 89 20.42 -1.73 -17.13
C GLN A 89 19.65 -1.69 -15.81
N ASN A 90 19.77 -0.60 -15.08
CA ASN A 90 19.25 -0.53 -13.72
C ASN A 90 17.72 -0.43 -13.66
N SER A 91 17.03 0.03 -14.72
CA SER A 91 15.56 0.13 -14.77
C SER A 91 14.84 -1.19 -14.45
N THR A 92 15.51 -2.30 -14.74
CA THR A 92 14.95 -3.63 -14.61
C THR A 92 14.57 -4.01 -13.18
N VAL A 93 15.21 -3.41 -12.18
CA VAL A 93 14.85 -3.58 -10.75
C VAL A 93 13.39 -3.17 -10.51
N GLN A 94 12.95 -2.01 -11.00
CA GLN A 94 11.56 -1.59 -10.83
C GLN A 94 10.61 -2.37 -11.75
N THR A 95 11.04 -2.75 -12.95
CA THR A 95 10.18 -3.57 -13.83
C THR A 95 9.91 -4.95 -13.24
N PHE A 96 10.88 -5.54 -12.55
CA PHE A 96 10.71 -6.81 -11.84
C PHE A 96 9.87 -6.66 -10.57
N MET A 97 10.05 -5.55 -9.84
CA MET A 97 9.14 -5.17 -8.75
C MET A 97 7.69 -5.11 -9.23
N PHE A 98 7.45 -4.47 -10.38
CA PHE A 98 6.12 -4.36 -10.96
C PHE A 98 5.55 -5.70 -11.43
N TYR A 99 6.37 -6.57 -12.03
CA TYR A 99 5.98 -7.93 -12.35
C TYR A 99 5.53 -8.70 -11.09
N LEU A 100 6.35 -8.69 -10.03
CA LEU A 100 6.00 -9.34 -8.76
C LEU A 100 4.74 -8.77 -8.13
N LEU A 101 4.55 -7.45 -8.18
CA LEU A 101 3.34 -6.79 -7.71
C LEU A 101 2.10 -7.26 -8.48
N SER A 102 2.24 -7.43 -9.80
CA SER A 102 1.13 -7.78 -10.68
C SER A 102 0.76 -9.26 -10.60
N GLU A 103 1.74 -10.15 -10.74
CA GLU A 103 1.54 -11.60 -10.87
C GLU A 103 1.74 -12.36 -9.55
N GLY A 104 2.40 -11.73 -8.57
CA GLY A 104 2.88 -12.39 -7.36
C GLY A 104 4.16 -13.20 -7.62
N GLY A 105 4.73 -13.73 -6.55
CA GLY A 105 5.94 -14.54 -6.65
C GLY A 105 6.63 -14.74 -5.32
N SER A 106 7.56 -15.68 -5.25
CA SER A 106 8.34 -15.94 -4.04
C SER A 106 9.76 -16.33 -4.40
N GLY A 107 10.72 -15.93 -3.58
CA GLY A 107 12.12 -16.18 -3.87
C GLY A 107 13.06 -15.72 -2.76
N THR A 108 14.31 -15.52 -3.13
CA THR A 108 15.34 -14.93 -2.29
C THR A 108 16.14 -13.99 -3.17
N ASN A 109 16.25 -12.72 -2.78
CA ASN A 109 17.00 -11.74 -3.56
C ASN A 109 18.51 -11.83 -3.29
N ASP A 110 19.30 -11.02 -3.98
CA ASP A 110 20.77 -11.06 -3.90
C ASP A 110 21.33 -10.71 -2.51
N HIS A 111 20.51 -10.07 -1.67
CA HIS A 111 20.84 -9.77 -0.28
C HIS A 111 20.51 -10.91 0.69
N GLY A 112 20.00 -12.05 0.20
CA GLY A 112 19.60 -13.19 1.01
C GLY A 112 18.24 -13.02 1.70
N ILE A 113 17.45 -12.02 1.32
CA ILE A 113 16.13 -11.76 1.90
C ILE A 113 15.11 -12.65 1.18
N GLN A 114 14.45 -13.51 1.94
CA GLN A 114 13.33 -14.30 1.44
C GLN A 114 12.10 -13.40 1.29
N TYR A 115 11.39 -13.54 0.18
CA TYR A 115 10.17 -12.78 -0.09
C TYR A 115 9.05 -13.68 -0.61
N ASN A 116 7.82 -13.24 -0.38
CA ASN A 116 6.61 -13.83 -0.95
C ASN A 116 5.60 -12.70 -1.17
N VAL A 117 5.41 -12.31 -2.42
CA VAL A 117 4.51 -11.24 -2.88
C VAL A 117 3.19 -11.86 -3.32
N GLU A 118 2.09 -11.37 -2.75
CA GLU A 118 0.75 -11.66 -3.25
C GLU A 118 0.45 -10.72 -4.43
N GLY A 119 0.15 -11.28 -5.60
CA GLY A 119 -0.13 -10.49 -6.80
C GLY A 119 -1.49 -9.79 -6.71
N ILE A 120 -1.52 -8.49 -7.01
CA ILE A 120 -2.74 -7.67 -7.00
C ILE A 120 -3.36 -7.49 -8.39
N GLY A 121 -2.71 -8.05 -9.43
CA GLY A 121 -3.15 -7.97 -10.81
C GLY A 121 -2.71 -6.69 -11.53
N ASN A 122 -2.56 -6.81 -12.84
CA ASN A 122 -2.03 -5.75 -13.71
C ASN A 122 -2.81 -4.42 -13.61
N GLU A 123 -4.15 -4.47 -13.59
CA GLU A 123 -4.99 -3.25 -13.55
C GLU A 123 -4.77 -2.43 -12.26
N VAL A 124 -4.65 -3.11 -11.12
CA VAL A 124 -4.43 -2.48 -9.80
C VAL A 124 -2.99 -1.97 -9.70
N ALA A 125 -2.02 -2.78 -10.10
CA ALA A 125 -0.61 -2.41 -10.09
C ALA A 125 -0.34 -1.20 -11.01
N GLU A 126 -0.92 -1.18 -12.22
CA GLU A 126 -0.83 -0.08 -13.18
C GLU A 126 -1.40 1.22 -12.59
N GLU A 127 -2.56 1.17 -11.93
CA GLU A 127 -3.19 2.34 -11.32
C GLU A 127 -2.31 2.94 -10.22
N ILE A 128 -1.74 2.10 -9.35
CA ILE A 128 -0.81 2.53 -8.29
C ILE A 128 0.45 3.15 -8.89
N GLY A 129 1.05 2.48 -9.88
CA GLY A 129 2.26 2.96 -10.55
C GLY A 129 2.04 4.29 -11.26
N TRP A 130 0.89 4.45 -11.92
CA TRP A 130 0.52 5.69 -12.59
C TRP A 130 0.32 6.82 -11.58
N HIS A 131 -0.39 6.54 -10.48
CA HIS A 131 -0.59 7.52 -9.42
C HIS A 131 0.74 7.94 -8.77
N ALA A 132 1.67 7.01 -8.55
CA ALA A 132 2.98 7.29 -7.99
C ALA A 132 3.82 8.19 -8.90
N MET A 133 3.91 7.81 -10.18
CA MET A 133 4.63 8.57 -11.20
C MET A 133 4.10 10.00 -11.32
N MET A 134 2.77 10.18 -11.39
CA MET A 134 2.16 11.47 -11.69
C MET A 134 2.13 12.45 -10.51
N ASN A 135 2.07 11.95 -9.27
CA ASN A 135 1.79 12.80 -8.11
C ASN A 135 2.97 12.97 -7.16
N TYR A 136 3.91 12.03 -7.13
CA TYR A 136 4.93 11.97 -6.07
C TYR A 136 6.37 12.05 -6.56
N LEU A 137 6.64 11.72 -7.82
CA LEU A 137 8.00 11.62 -8.33
C LEU A 137 8.45 12.84 -9.14
N ASN A 138 9.76 13.07 -9.15
CA ASN A 138 10.44 14.13 -9.88
C ASN A 138 11.85 13.71 -10.33
N ASN A 139 12.52 14.58 -11.08
CA ASN A 139 13.83 14.37 -11.72
C ASN A 139 15.00 13.92 -10.85
N ASP A 140 14.95 14.17 -9.54
CA ASP A 140 16.06 13.88 -8.64
C ASP A 140 15.79 12.67 -7.74
N ASP A 141 14.64 12.02 -7.92
CA ASP A 141 14.20 10.91 -7.08
C ASP A 141 14.90 9.59 -7.43
N GLY A 142 15.26 8.85 -6.40
CA GLY A 142 15.86 7.52 -6.50
C GLY A 142 14.91 6.40 -6.09
N TYR A 143 15.41 5.17 -6.08
CA TYR A 143 14.62 3.96 -5.80
C TYR A 143 13.88 4.00 -4.46
N VAL A 144 14.51 4.54 -3.41
CA VAL A 144 13.89 4.67 -2.07
C VAL A 144 12.69 5.63 -2.11
N THR A 145 12.82 6.77 -2.78
CA THR A 145 11.70 7.70 -2.96
C THR A 145 10.60 7.08 -3.80
N ALA A 146 10.96 6.34 -4.86
CA ALA A 146 10.01 5.59 -5.67
C ALA A 146 9.22 4.59 -4.83
N ARG A 147 9.87 3.78 -3.99
CA ARG A 147 9.17 2.90 -3.03
C ARG A 147 8.13 3.65 -2.23
N ASN A 148 8.52 4.76 -1.60
CA ASN A 148 7.63 5.52 -0.74
C ASN A 148 6.45 6.11 -1.53
N ALA A 149 6.69 6.59 -2.76
CA ALA A 149 5.65 7.08 -3.66
C ALA A 149 4.63 6.00 -4.07
N TRP A 150 5.08 4.78 -4.34
CA TRP A 150 4.19 3.66 -4.66
C TRP A 150 3.36 3.23 -3.45
N ILE A 151 3.98 3.15 -2.26
CA ILE A 151 3.27 2.84 -1.01
C ILE A 151 2.22 3.92 -0.73
N GLN A 152 2.59 5.20 -0.83
CA GLN A 152 1.64 6.31 -0.64
C GLN A 152 0.50 6.26 -1.65
N SER A 153 0.79 5.94 -2.90
CA SER A 153 -0.25 5.81 -3.93
C SER A 153 -1.22 4.67 -3.64
N ALA A 154 -0.73 3.52 -3.16
CA ALA A 154 -1.59 2.44 -2.73
C ALA A 154 -2.46 2.85 -1.52
N ILE A 155 -1.90 3.62 -0.58
CA ILE A 155 -2.67 4.16 0.56
C ILE A 155 -3.77 5.10 0.09
N ASP A 156 -3.48 6.01 -0.84
CA ASP A 156 -4.45 6.99 -1.32
C ASP A 156 -5.61 6.33 -2.08
N LEU A 157 -5.31 5.29 -2.86
CA LEU A 157 -6.27 4.60 -3.72
C LEU A 157 -7.07 3.52 -2.98
N TYR A 158 -6.42 2.77 -2.07
CA TYR A 158 -6.97 1.54 -1.46
C TYR A 158 -7.08 1.61 0.07
N GLY A 159 -6.49 2.62 0.70
CA GLY A 159 -6.47 2.81 2.14
C GLY A 159 -5.27 2.16 2.83
N SER A 160 -4.90 2.69 4.00
CA SER A 160 -3.86 2.13 4.85
C SER A 160 -4.18 0.68 5.24
N CYS A 161 -3.15 -0.16 5.34
CA CYS A 161 -3.26 -1.59 5.67
C CYS A 161 -4.10 -2.43 4.68
N SER A 162 -4.38 -1.92 3.48
CA SER A 162 -4.99 -2.71 2.41
C SER A 162 -4.02 -3.76 1.85
N GLN A 163 -4.55 -4.81 1.21
CA GLN A 163 -3.71 -5.84 0.60
C GLN A 163 -2.79 -5.25 -0.47
N GLU A 164 -3.24 -4.22 -1.17
CA GLU A 164 -2.49 -3.46 -2.16
C GLU A 164 -1.26 -2.77 -1.54
N VAL A 165 -1.43 -2.11 -0.40
CA VAL A 165 -0.30 -1.49 0.33
C VAL A 165 0.72 -2.53 0.77
N ILE A 166 0.24 -3.64 1.34
CA ILE A 166 1.09 -4.76 1.77
C ILE A 166 1.88 -5.32 0.59
N SER A 167 1.19 -5.59 -0.53
CA SER A 167 1.80 -6.19 -1.72
C SER A 167 2.82 -5.25 -2.39
N VAL A 168 2.57 -3.93 -2.40
CA VAL A 168 3.55 -2.94 -2.84
C VAL A 168 4.79 -2.96 -1.94
N GLY A 169 4.60 -3.02 -0.62
CA GLY A 169 5.70 -3.13 0.34
C GLY A 169 6.54 -4.39 0.11
N HIS A 170 5.90 -5.55 -0.02
CA HIS A 170 6.56 -6.83 -0.29
C HIS A 170 7.27 -6.85 -1.65
N ALA A 171 6.68 -6.26 -2.70
CA ALA A 171 7.31 -6.17 -4.01
C ALA A 171 8.60 -5.33 -3.98
N TRP A 172 8.57 -4.18 -3.31
CA TRP A 172 9.78 -3.35 -3.15
C TRP A 172 10.85 -4.01 -2.27
N GLN A 173 10.42 -4.74 -1.23
CA GLN A 173 11.33 -5.55 -0.42
C GLN A 173 11.98 -6.67 -1.24
N ALA A 174 11.20 -7.34 -2.10
CA ALA A 174 11.69 -8.40 -2.96
C ALA A 174 12.87 -7.93 -3.83
N VAL A 175 12.79 -6.70 -4.35
CA VAL A 175 13.87 -6.11 -5.17
C VAL A 175 14.94 -5.37 -4.37
N GLY A 176 15.00 -5.56 -3.05
CA GLY A 176 16.08 -5.05 -2.20
C GLY A 176 16.03 -3.54 -1.93
N VAL A 177 14.95 -2.86 -2.31
CA VAL A 177 14.73 -1.45 -1.98
C VAL A 177 13.93 -1.40 -0.68
N THR A 178 14.63 -1.55 0.44
CA THR A 178 14.04 -1.33 1.76
C THR A 178 14.56 -0.02 2.33
N GLU A 179 13.86 0.56 3.31
CA GLU A 179 14.57 1.42 4.25
C GLU A 179 15.62 0.54 4.93
N TYR A 180 16.85 0.66 4.47
CA TYR A 180 17.98 -0.01 5.08
C TYR A 180 18.30 0.73 6.39
N THR A 181 17.44 0.57 7.39
CA THR A 181 17.88 0.62 8.77
C THR A 181 18.51 -0.74 9.06
N ILE A 182 19.73 -0.72 9.59
CA ILE A 182 20.45 -1.91 10.03
C ILE A 182 19.48 -2.69 10.93
N PHE A 183 19.13 -3.93 10.55
CA PHE A 183 18.20 -4.82 11.25
C PHE A 183 18.17 -4.55 12.76
N ASP A 184 17.14 -3.86 13.27
CA ASP A 184 16.90 -3.87 14.71
C ASP A 184 16.16 -5.17 15.02
N ASN A 185 16.93 -6.17 15.46
CA ASN A 185 16.42 -7.43 15.97
C ASN A 185 16.40 -7.33 17.50
N THR A 186 15.22 -7.46 18.09
CA THR A 186 15.06 -7.33 19.55
C THR A 186 14.85 -8.69 20.20
N SER A 187 15.66 -9.02 21.21
CA SER A 187 15.39 -10.14 22.12
C SER A 187 14.45 -9.73 23.25
N PHE A 188 13.45 -10.56 23.57
CA PHE A 188 12.61 -10.37 24.77
C PHE A 188 12.72 -11.57 25.73
N CYS A 189 13.49 -11.40 26.81
CA CYS A 189 13.78 -12.46 27.78
C CYS A 189 13.52 -12.02 29.22
N GLY A 190 13.08 -12.96 30.07
CA GLY A 190 13.00 -12.77 31.52
C GLY A 190 11.60 -12.68 32.10
N THR A 191 11.49 -12.17 33.33
CA THR A 191 10.22 -12.12 34.08
C THR A 191 9.69 -10.70 34.18
N TYR A 192 8.51 -10.46 33.62
CA TYR A 192 7.81 -9.18 33.64
C TYR A 192 6.76 -9.20 34.75
N SER A 193 6.78 -8.21 35.63
CA SER A 193 5.79 -8.06 36.71
C SER A 193 5.05 -6.71 36.67
N THR A 194 5.33 -5.92 35.64
CA THR A 194 4.77 -4.59 35.33
C THR A 194 4.62 -4.49 33.82
N THR A 195 4.24 -3.31 33.31
CA THR A 195 4.26 -3.06 31.87
C THR A 195 5.64 -3.33 31.27
N GLY A 196 5.69 -4.08 30.17
CA GLY A 196 6.87 -4.32 29.35
C GLY A 196 6.57 -4.01 27.89
N TYR A 197 7.56 -3.52 27.17
CA TYR A 197 7.44 -3.17 25.75
C TYR A 197 8.72 -3.58 25.04
N ALA A 198 8.59 -4.16 23.85
CA ALA A 198 9.68 -4.45 22.95
C ALA A 198 9.21 -4.20 21.51
N ASP A 199 10.10 -3.61 20.73
CA ASP A 199 9.84 -3.17 19.36
C ASP A 199 11.05 -3.52 18.50
N ALA A 200 10.82 -3.88 17.24
CA ALA A 200 11.84 -4.26 16.28
C ALA A 200 11.34 -4.10 14.85
N THR A 201 12.11 -3.40 14.03
CA THR A 201 11.81 -3.22 12.60
C THR A 201 11.73 -4.55 11.86
N TYR A 202 12.56 -5.53 12.23
CA TYR A 202 12.60 -6.82 11.54
C TYR A 202 11.93 -7.95 12.33
N GLY A 203 12.35 -8.19 13.57
CA GLY A 203 11.90 -9.38 14.29
C GLY A 203 12.08 -9.30 15.79
N ILE A 204 11.11 -9.89 16.50
CA ILE A 204 11.20 -10.14 17.94
C ILE A 204 11.21 -11.64 18.21
N GLU A 205 12.18 -12.10 19.01
CA GLU A 205 12.25 -13.50 19.45
C GLU A 205 12.56 -13.60 20.97
N ASN A 206 11.94 -14.56 21.68
CA ASN A 206 12.40 -14.89 23.05
C ASN A 206 13.62 -15.80 23.00
N ALA A 207 14.71 -15.23 22.52
CA ALA A 207 16.02 -15.84 22.49
C ALA A 207 17.08 -14.83 22.95
N ASN A 208 18.21 -15.32 23.44
CA ASN A 208 19.32 -14.44 23.80
C ASN A 208 20.00 -13.92 22.53
N LEU A 209 19.97 -12.60 22.32
CA LEU A 209 20.73 -11.94 21.26
C LEU A 209 22.21 -11.84 21.64
N SER A 210 23.11 -12.29 20.76
CA SER A 210 24.56 -12.17 20.94
C SER A 210 25.21 -11.80 19.62
N PHE A 211 25.92 -10.67 19.57
CA PHE A 211 26.60 -10.18 18.36
C PHE A 211 25.72 -10.06 17.11
N GLY A 212 24.42 -9.75 17.28
CA GLY A 212 23.46 -9.62 16.18
C GLY A 212 22.73 -10.92 15.81
N ASP A 213 23.15 -12.06 16.38
CA ASP A 213 22.53 -13.36 16.12
C ASP A 213 21.82 -13.93 17.37
N PHE A 214 20.66 -14.56 17.16
CA PHE A 214 19.99 -15.30 18.22
C PHE A 214 20.71 -16.61 18.51
N SER A 215 21.19 -16.73 19.75
CA SER A 215 22.13 -17.80 20.16
C SER A 215 21.45 -18.98 20.85
N SER A 216 20.27 -18.78 21.46
CA SER A 216 19.48 -19.83 22.14
C SER A 216 18.16 -19.30 22.71
N ASN A 217 17.12 -20.14 22.72
CA ASN A 217 15.83 -19.83 23.35
C ASN A 217 16.00 -19.52 24.85
N CYS A 218 15.29 -18.50 25.31
CA CYS A 218 15.25 -18.10 26.71
C CYS A 218 13.84 -18.28 27.30
N ALA A 219 13.75 -18.34 28.63
CA ALA A 219 12.46 -18.36 29.32
C ALA A 219 11.94 -16.93 29.48
N THR A 220 10.66 -16.73 29.14
CA THR A 220 9.95 -15.47 29.33
C THR A 220 8.70 -15.72 30.14
N THR A 221 8.50 -14.98 31.24
CA THR A 221 7.33 -15.13 32.11
C THR A 221 6.68 -13.78 32.35
N ILE A 222 5.38 -13.65 32.02
CA ILE A 222 4.59 -12.45 32.28
C ILE A 222 3.71 -12.73 33.50
N ASN A 223 4.02 -12.11 34.63
CA ASN A 223 3.24 -12.24 35.87
C ASN A 223 1.95 -11.44 35.82
N SER A 224 0.94 -11.82 36.59
CA SER A 224 -0.23 -10.95 36.80
C SER A 224 0.09 -9.85 37.82
N PRO A 225 -0.33 -8.59 37.60
CA PRO A 225 -1.19 -8.08 36.52
C PRO A 225 -0.42 -7.37 35.39
N ALA A 226 0.76 -7.85 35.01
CA ALA A 226 1.61 -7.20 34.00
C ALA A 226 0.92 -7.11 32.63
N VAL A 227 1.29 -6.09 31.86
CA VAL A 227 0.89 -5.87 30.47
C VAL A 227 2.15 -5.89 29.62
N VAL A 228 2.31 -6.83 28.69
CA VAL A 228 3.46 -6.82 27.79
C VAL A 228 2.98 -6.67 26.37
N THR A 229 3.55 -5.70 25.66
CA THR A 229 3.33 -5.46 24.24
C THR A 229 4.61 -5.79 23.48
N LEU A 230 4.50 -6.59 22.43
CA LEU A 230 5.55 -6.86 21.47
C LEU A 230 5.09 -6.37 20.10
N GLU A 231 5.94 -5.58 19.46
CA GLU A 231 5.67 -4.95 18.18
C GLU A 231 6.80 -5.31 17.21
N SER A 232 6.46 -5.83 16.03
CA SER A 232 7.48 -6.19 15.04
C SER A 232 7.00 -5.95 13.62
N GLY A 233 7.91 -5.54 12.74
CA GLY A 233 7.60 -5.36 11.32
C GLY A 233 7.42 -6.66 10.53
N PHE A 234 7.92 -7.81 11.00
CA PHE A 234 7.85 -9.06 10.22
C PHE A 234 7.34 -10.25 11.02
N TYR A 235 7.95 -10.53 12.18
CA TYR A 235 7.53 -11.64 13.03
C TYR A 235 7.79 -11.44 14.52
N VAL A 236 6.87 -11.97 15.33
CA VAL A 236 7.06 -12.18 16.77
C VAL A 236 7.07 -13.69 17.01
N GLN A 237 8.24 -14.24 17.32
CA GLN A 237 8.43 -15.67 17.49
C GLN A 237 8.48 -16.06 18.97
N LEU A 238 7.50 -16.86 19.40
CA LEU A 238 7.37 -17.39 20.76
C LEU A 238 7.89 -18.84 20.85
N ASN A 239 9.17 -18.97 21.15
CA ASN A 239 9.83 -20.25 21.38
C ASN A 239 9.50 -20.89 22.74
N PRO A 240 9.72 -22.21 22.88
CA PRO A 240 9.52 -22.93 24.15
C PRO A 240 10.20 -22.23 25.34
N GLY A 241 9.43 -21.98 26.40
CA GLY A 241 9.88 -21.20 27.56
C GLY A 241 9.09 -19.93 27.81
N PHE A 242 8.20 -19.53 26.88
CA PHE A 242 7.24 -18.46 27.09
C PHE A 242 6.05 -18.89 27.99
N GLU A 243 5.70 -18.06 28.96
CA GLU A 243 4.56 -18.27 29.86
C GLU A 243 3.89 -16.93 30.23
N ALA A 244 2.59 -16.78 29.95
CA ALA A 244 1.78 -15.67 30.48
C ALA A 244 0.87 -16.18 31.60
N LYS A 245 0.99 -15.62 32.81
CA LYS A 245 0.23 -16.05 33.99
C LYS A 245 -1.20 -15.54 33.93
N SER A 246 -2.15 -16.32 34.46
CA SER A 246 -3.57 -15.93 34.54
C SER A 246 -3.74 -14.55 35.17
N GLY A 247 -4.35 -13.62 34.43
CA GLY A 247 -4.58 -12.24 34.86
C GLY A 247 -3.46 -11.26 34.47
N SER A 248 -2.49 -11.66 33.66
CA SER A 248 -1.65 -10.74 32.87
C SER A 248 -2.32 -10.40 31.54
N THR A 249 -1.87 -9.33 30.89
CA THR A 249 -2.18 -9.00 29.49
C THR A 249 -0.90 -9.18 28.67
N PHE A 250 -1.01 -9.89 27.55
CA PHE A 250 0.05 -10.04 26.58
C PHE A 250 -0.53 -9.68 25.22
N VAL A 251 0.12 -8.77 24.52
CA VAL A 251 -0.24 -8.39 23.17
C VAL A 251 1.00 -8.52 22.30
N ALA A 252 0.85 -9.19 21.18
CA ALA A 252 1.85 -9.23 20.12
C ALA A 252 1.11 -8.93 18.83
N TRP A 253 1.61 -7.97 18.07
CA TRP A 253 1.14 -7.73 16.71
C TRP A 253 2.33 -7.58 15.79
N ILE A 254 2.12 -8.05 14.56
CA ILE A 254 2.98 -7.69 13.46
C ILE A 254 2.40 -6.41 12.91
N ASP A 255 3.16 -5.32 13.01
CA ASP A 255 2.77 -4.08 12.38
C ASP A 255 3.48 -3.98 11.03
N GLU A 256 2.82 -4.44 9.97
CA GLU A 256 3.16 -3.97 8.63
C GLU A 256 2.36 -2.69 8.35
N CYS A 257 2.64 -1.60 9.08
CA CYS A 257 2.35 -0.23 8.69
C CYS A 257 2.91 0.86 9.65
N GLU A 258 4.23 0.96 9.87
CA GLU A 258 4.83 2.27 10.19
C GLU A 258 5.33 2.95 8.90
N ILE A 259 4.53 3.88 8.38
CA ILE A 259 4.93 4.89 7.38
C ILE A 259 5.58 6.04 8.13
N SER A 260 6.73 5.81 8.77
CA SER A 260 7.33 6.80 9.68
C SER A 260 8.70 7.31 9.25
N ASP A 261 8.92 7.51 7.94
CA ASP A 261 9.71 8.67 7.48
C ASP A 261 9.62 8.89 5.95
N TYR A 262 8.58 9.60 5.52
CA TYR A 262 8.76 10.63 4.49
C TYR A 262 8.09 11.92 4.96
N ASP A 263 8.87 12.78 5.64
CA ASP A 263 8.53 14.19 5.83
C ASP A 263 9.27 15.04 4.79
N SER A 264 8.54 15.53 3.79
CA SER A 264 9.00 16.67 2.98
C SER A 264 8.29 17.98 3.35
N GLY A 265 7.46 17.99 4.39
CA GLY A 265 6.71 19.14 4.84
C GLY A 265 5.53 18.77 5.75
N ASP A 266 5.78 18.75 7.04
CA ASP A 266 4.93 19.26 8.11
C ASP A 266 4.34 20.64 7.71
N LEU A 267 3.31 20.64 6.86
CA LEU A 267 2.42 21.74 6.51
C LEU A 267 1.07 21.10 6.14
N LYS A 268 0.14 20.90 7.08
CA LYS A 268 -0.50 21.96 7.87
C LYS A 268 -0.94 21.49 9.25
N TYR A 269 -0.63 22.31 10.24
CA TYR A 269 -1.20 22.31 11.58
C TYR A 269 -2.73 22.13 11.60
N ALA A 270 -3.21 21.13 12.34
CA ALA A 270 -4.37 21.30 13.21
C ALA A 270 -3.84 21.43 14.64
N GLU A 271 -4.12 22.57 15.25
CA GLU A 271 -3.63 22.97 16.57
C GLU A 271 -3.92 21.92 17.64
N THR A 272 -2.97 21.83 18.58
CA THR A 272 -3.04 21.05 19.81
C THR A 272 -4.41 21.10 20.48
N ASN A 273 -5.02 19.94 20.69
CA ASN A 273 -5.73 19.67 21.93
C ASN A 273 -5.43 18.24 22.36
N ASN A 274 -4.88 18.13 23.58
CA ASN A 274 -4.75 16.87 24.31
C ASN A 274 -6.14 16.25 24.44
N ASP A 275 -6.37 15.08 23.85
CA ASP A 275 -7.40 14.17 24.32
C ASP A 275 -6.97 12.72 24.03
N GLU A 276 -7.07 11.88 25.05
CA GLU A 276 -6.82 10.43 24.99
C GLU A 276 -7.71 9.79 23.91
N VAL A 277 -7.09 9.11 22.94
CA VAL A 277 -7.82 8.33 21.94
C VAL A 277 -8.22 7.00 22.57
N THR A 278 -9.51 6.88 22.90
CA THR A 278 -10.15 5.60 23.19
C THR A 278 -10.70 5.05 21.88
N ILE A 279 -10.14 3.96 21.37
CA ILE A 279 -10.69 3.25 20.20
C ILE A 279 -12.03 2.63 20.63
N THR A 280 -13.12 3.05 19.99
CA THR A 280 -14.44 2.42 20.16
C THR A 280 -14.88 1.78 18.85
N ASN A 281 -15.42 0.56 19.00
CA ASN A 281 -15.78 -0.37 17.93
C ASN A 281 -16.68 0.22 16.83
N GLU A 282 -16.47 -0.29 15.60
CA GLU A 282 -17.31 -0.25 14.40
C GLU A 282 -18.62 0.54 14.51
N ILE A 283 -18.70 1.66 13.79
CA ILE A 283 -19.83 2.59 13.90
C ILE A 283 -21.05 2.20 13.05
N ILE A 284 -20.93 1.30 12.06
CA ILE A 284 -22.00 1.11 11.06
C ILE A 284 -22.36 -0.36 10.83
N SER A 285 -23.65 -0.67 10.97
CA SER A 285 -24.26 -1.83 10.30
C SER A 285 -24.62 -1.43 8.86
N ALA A 286 -24.34 -2.31 7.90
CA ALA A 286 -24.42 -2.14 6.44
C ALA A 286 -25.36 -1.01 5.94
N ILE A 287 -24.82 -0.10 5.12
CA ILE A 287 -25.61 0.95 4.45
C ILE A 287 -26.47 0.34 3.36
N ASN A 288 -27.76 0.63 3.38
CA ASN A 288 -28.74 0.13 2.42
C ASN A 288 -29.37 1.28 1.61
N LEU A 289 -29.42 1.13 0.29
CA LEU A 289 -30.13 2.02 -0.63
C LEU A 289 -31.38 1.32 -1.17
N TYR A 290 -32.54 1.97 -1.08
CA TYR A 290 -33.80 1.43 -1.61
C TYR A 290 -34.83 2.52 -1.94
N PRO A 291 -35.69 2.33 -2.95
CA PRO A 291 -35.63 1.26 -3.94
C PRO A 291 -34.44 1.47 -4.90
N VAL A 292 -33.85 0.37 -5.35
CA VAL A 292 -32.88 0.36 -6.45
C VAL A 292 -33.36 -0.69 -7.48
N PRO A 293 -33.65 -0.31 -8.75
CA PRO A 293 -33.55 1.04 -9.32
C PRO A 293 -34.53 2.05 -8.71
N ALA A 294 -34.06 3.29 -8.55
CA ALA A 294 -34.84 4.42 -8.07
C ALA A 294 -35.55 5.10 -9.25
N ASP A 295 -36.84 5.39 -9.11
CA ASP A 295 -37.56 6.21 -10.08
C ASP A 295 -37.66 7.64 -9.53
N GLN A 296 -38.62 7.93 -8.65
CA GLN A 296 -38.85 9.28 -8.14
C GLN A 296 -38.00 9.63 -6.92
N SER A 297 -37.66 8.63 -6.11
CA SER A 297 -36.84 8.80 -4.92
C SER A 297 -35.99 7.57 -4.61
N VAL A 298 -34.94 7.79 -3.82
CA VAL A 298 -34.14 6.76 -3.18
C VAL A 298 -33.97 7.11 -1.71
N SER A 299 -34.06 6.08 -0.86
CA SER A 299 -33.78 6.16 0.56
C SER A 299 -32.43 5.54 0.86
N VAL A 300 -31.67 6.19 1.73
CA VAL A 300 -30.44 5.67 2.31
C VAL A 300 -30.68 5.39 3.78
N SER A 301 -30.39 4.17 4.22
CA SER A 301 -30.57 3.72 5.60
C SER A 301 -29.29 3.10 6.13
N PHE A 302 -28.93 3.50 7.35
CA PHE A 302 -27.73 3.03 8.05
C PHE A 302 -27.95 3.15 9.56
N GLU A 303 -27.26 2.32 10.34
CA GLU A 303 -27.29 2.38 11.79
C GLU A 303 -26.03 3.05 12.32
N LEU A 304 -26.17 3.89 13.35
CA LEU A 304 -25.06 4.49 14.06
C LEU A 304 -24.95 3.92 15.47
N SER A 305 -23.74 3.52 15.88
CA SER A 305 -23.47 3.09 17.26
C SER A 305 -23.58 4.23 18.29
N GLU A 306 -23.45 5.48 17.84
CA GLU A 306 -23.55 6.72 18.61
C GLU A 306 -24.08 7.90 17.77
N GLN A 307 -24.27 9.07 18.38
CA GLN A 307 -24.72 10.26 17.66
C GLN A 307 -23.53 10.85 16.88
N SER A 308 -23.67 10.96 15.56
CA SER A 308 -22.55 11.34 14.67
C SER A 308 -22.94 12.43 13.69
N THR A 309 -21.94 13.20 13.25
CA THR A 309 -22.15 14.19 12.18
C THR A 309 -21.98 13.50 10.83
N ILE A 310 -22.96 13.68 9.96
CA ILE A 310 -23.03 13.04 8.65
C ILE A 310 -23.10 14.05 7.50
N SER A 311 -22.48 13.70 6.38
CA SER A 311 -22.72 14.34 5.10
C SER A 311 -23.08 13.29 4.07
N ILE A 312 -24.07 13.55 3.24
CA ILE A 312 -24.48 12.64 2.16
C ILE A 312 -24.41 13.43 0.87
N SER A 313 -23.68 12.93 -0.12
CA SER A 313 -23.64 13.48 -1.46
C SER A 313 -23.79 12.40 -2.51
N VAL A 314 -24.14 12.82 -3.73
CA VAL A 314 -24.26 11.96 -4.88
C VAL A 314 -23.30 12.41 -5.95
N MET A 315 -22.58 11.45 -6.52
CA MET A 315 -21.65 11.64 -7.62
C MET A 315 -22.14 10.88 -8.86
N ASP A 316 -21.75 11.37 -10.04
CA ASP A 316 -21.81 10.56 -11.26
C ASP A 316 -20.63 9.56 -11.30
N ILE A 317 -20.64 8.67 -12.29
CA ILE A 317 -19.59 7.65 -12.46
C ILE A 317 -18.19 8.24 -12.75
N SER A 318 -18.09 9.53 -13.08
CA SER A 318 -16.82 10.23 -13.27
C SER A 318 -16.30 10.91 -11.98
N GLY A 319 -16.95 10.65 -10.84
CA GLY A 319 -16.57 11.20 -9.54
C GLY A 319 -17.00 12.65 -9.31
N ARG A 320 -17.73 13.27 -10.26
CA ARG A 320 -18.22 14.64 -10.10
C ARG A 320 -19.45 14.65 -9.21
N GLU A 321 -19.42 15.47 -8.16
CA GLU A 321 -20.57 15.68 -7.28
C GLU A 321 -21.74 16.32 -8.07
N ILE A 322 -22.83 15.57 -8.20
CA ILE A 322 -24.06 16.02 -8.84
C ILE A 322 -24.96 16.74 -7.83
N LYS A 323 -24.94 16.29 -6.56
CA LYS A 323 -25.79 16.89 -5.53
C LYS A 323 -25.26 16.61 -4.12
N MET A 324 -25.14 17.66 -3.31
CA MET A 324 -24.99 17.53 -1.86
C MET A 324 -26.38 17.40 -1.23
N TRP A 325 -26.66 16.22 -0.69
CA TRP A 325 -27.96 15.87 -0.12
C TRP A 325 -28.08 16.30 1.32
N LYS A 326 -27.02 16.10 2.12
CA LYS A 326 -26.88 16.56 3.50
C LYS A 326 -25.45 17.01 3.73
N GLN A 327 -25.28 18.10 4.48
CA GLN A 327 -23.98 18.63 4.84
C GLN A 327 -23.93 18.85 6.34
N ASN A 328 -22.98 18.19 7.00
CA ASN A 328 -22.73 18.31 8.44
C ASN A 328 -24.01 18.20 9.28
N GLN A 329 -24.90 17.28 8.91
CA GLN A 329 -26.14 17.03 9.63
C GLN A 329 -25.86 16.11 10.81
N LEU A 330 -26.37 16.43 12.00
CA LEU A 330 -26.35 15.52 13.14
C LEU A 330 -27.36 14.38 12.92
N ALA A 331 -26.90 13.14 13.06
CA ALA A 331 -27.71 11.92 13.02
C ALA A 331 -27.67 11.21 14.37
N GLU A 332 -28.81 10.69 14.81
CA GLU A 332 -28.96 10.09 16.14
C GLU A 332 -28.39 8.68 16.19
N LYS A 333 -28.02 8.22 17.39
CA LYS A 333 -27.69 6.82 17.64
C LYS A 333 -28.85 5.91 17.20
N GLY A 334 -28.54 4.80 16.53
CA GLY A 334 -29.48 3.82 16.00
C GLY A 334 -29.77 4.01 14.51
N ASN A 335 -30.92 3.51 14.05
CA ASN A 335 -31.26 3.51 12.63
C ASN A 335 -31.63 4.92 12.14
N ASN A 336 -30.92 5.37 11.11
CA ASN A 336 -31.21 6.59 10.37
C ASN A 336 -31.70 6.23 8.97
N THR A 337 -32.62 7.03 8.44
CA THR A 337 -33.09 6.90 7.06
C THR A 337 -33.35 8.26 6.47
N PHE A 338 -32.77 8.53 5.30
CA PHE A 338 -32.96 9.77 4.56
C PHE A 338 -33.47 9.46 3.16
N GLU A 339 -34.59 10.07 2.78
CA GLU A 339 -35.16 9.95 1.45
C GLU A 339 -34.81 11.18 0.61
N PHE A 340 -34.44 10.95 -0.65
CA PHE A 340 -34.06 12.00 -1.60
C PHE A 340 -34.77 11.83 -2.93
N SER A 341 -35.18 12.95 -3.52
CA SER A 341 -35.77 12.99 -4.86
C SER A 341 -34.70 12.82 -5.93
N THR A 342 -34.95 11.89 -6.86
CA THR A 342 -34.15 11.59 -8.06
C THR A 342 -34.80 12.11 -9.34
N VAL A 343 -35.92 12.84 -9.26
CA VAL A 343 -36.68 13.34 -10.43
C VAL A 343 -35.86 14.22 -11.37
N ASP A 344 -34.87 14.93 -10.84
CA ASP A 344 -33.98 15.80 -11.64
C ASP A 344 -32.76 15.06 -12.22
N PHE A 345 -32.63 13.75 -11.96
CA PHE A 345 -31.50 12.96 -12.39
C PHE A 345 -31.82 12.34 -13.76
N ILE A 346 -30.79 12.12 -14.58
CA ILE A 346 -30.95 11.35 -15.81
C ILE A 346 -30.90 9.86 -15.46
N SER A 347 -31.55 8.99 -16.24
CA SER A 347 -31.43 7.55 -15.98
C SER A 347 -29.97 7.10 -16.16
N GLY A 348 -29.43 6.38 -15.17
CA GLY A 348 -28.01 6.05 -15.11
C GLY A 348 -27.56 5.50 -13.76
N VAL A 349 -26.27 5.20 -13.64
CA VAL A 349 -25.63 4.74 -12.41
C VAL A 349 -25.09 5.96 -11.65
N TYR A 350 -25.33 5.98 -10.35
CA TYR A 350 -24.91 7.02 -9.43
C TYR A 350 -24.21 6.42 -8.22
N ILE A 351 -23.36 7.22 -7.60
CA ILE A 351 -22.61 6.86 -6.39
C ILE A 351 -23.12 7.73 -5.24
N CYS A 352 -23.67 7.10 -4.21
CA CYS A 352 -24.00 7.74 -2.95
C CYS A 352 -22.78 7.67 -2.03
N VAL A 353 -22.29 8.83 -1.58
CA VAL A 353 -21.18 8.96 -0.65
C VAL A 353 -21.71 9.47 0.67
N ILE A 354 -21.49 8.71 1.74
CA ILE A 354 -21.84 9.09 3.11
C ILE A 354 -20.55 9.28 3.88
N LYS A 355 -20.36 10.47 4.44
CA LYS A 355 -19.28 10.77 5.37
C LYS A 355 -19.82 10.76 6.79
N ILE A 356 -19.27 9.96 7.69
CA ILE A 356 -19.69 9.83 9.08
C ILE A 356 -18.45 10.05 9.95
N ASN A 357 -18.41 11.12 10.73
CA ASN A 357 -17.25 11.46 11.59
C ASN A 357 -15.87 11.44 10.89
N GLY A 358 -15.83 11.61 9.56
CA GLY A 358 -14.59 11.58 8.76
C GLY A 358 -14.42 10.33 7.90
N GLU A 359 -15.04 9.21 8.27
CA GLU A 359 -15.03 7.97 7.48
C GLU A 359 -15.95 8.10 6.26
N ILE A 360 -15.51 7.56 5.12
CA ILE A 360 -16.22 7.64 3.85
C ILE A 360 -16.79 6.27 3.50
N HIS A 361 -18.09 6.22 3.28
CA HIS A 361 -18.78 5.03 2.79
C HIS A 361 -19.42 5.29 1.45
N ILE A 362 -19.29 4.32 0.55
CA ILE A 362 -19.66 4.47 -0.85
C ILE A 362 -20.62 3.34 -1.23
N ASN A 363 -21.78 3.70 -1.78
CA ASN A 363 -22.74 2.73 -2.33
C ASN A 363 -23.23 3.17 -3.70
N LYS A 364 -23.34 2.22 -4.64
CA LYS A 364 -23.84 2.46 -5.99
C LYS A 364 -25.36 2.28 -6.03
N PHE A 365 -26.07 3.13 -6.77
CA PHE A 365 -27.48 2.96 -7.09
C PHE A 365 -27.78 3.34 -8.53
N ILE A 366 -28.92 2.87 -9.05
CA ILE A 366 -29.37 3.11 -10.42
C ILE A 366 -30.62 3.99 -10.35
N VAL A 367 -30.69 5.02 -11.19
CA VAL A 367 -31.92 5.79 -11.44
C VAL A 367 -32.51 5.36 -12.78
N GLN A 368 -33.81 5.09 -12.81
CA GLN A 368 -34.55 4.67 -13.99
C GLN A 368 -35.96 5.30 -13.97
N HIS A 369 -36.22 6.24 -14.88
CA HIS A 369 -37.51 6.94 -15.06
C HIS A 369 -38.39 6.31 -16.13
#